data_AF-A0A6A7M9G7-F1
#
_entry.id   AF-A0A6A7M9G7-F1
#
_cell.length_a   1.000
_cell.length_b   1.000
_cell.length_c   1.000
_cell.angle_alpha   90.00
_cell.angle_beta   90.00
_cell.angle_gamma   90.00
#
_symmetry.space_group_name_H-M   'P 1'
#
loop_
_entity.id
_entity.type
_entity.pdbx_description
1 polymer ?
#
loop_
_entity_poly.entity_id
_entity_poly.type
_entity_poly.pdbx_seq_one_letter_code
_entity_poly.pdbx_strand_id
1 'polypeptide(L)'
;MSNFRQVDRETGFLLPPSVEDWLPERHLARFVVEVIDQLDLSAMVKAYRGSGSASYHPSVLLGLLVYGYATGVFSSRKLERASYDSVAFRFIAANDHPDHDTIAAFRRRFVGEIETLFVGVLVLAREMGMLQLGTVALDGTKIHANASRHSALSYGHASQIEAQ
;
A
#
# COMPACT_ATOMS: atom_id res chain seq x y z
N MET A 1 41.13 26.55 3.32
CA MET A 1 40.24 25.99 4.36
C MET A 1 39.03 25.41 3.67
N SER A 2 38.68 24.16 3.96
CA SER A 2 37.51 23.52 3.39
C SER A 2 36.24 24.10 4.02
N ASN A 3 35.37 24.70 3.19
CA ASN A 3 34.11 25.32 3.60
C ASN A 3 32.97 24.28 3.53
N PHE A 4 32.93 23.36 4.48
CA PHE A 4 31.87 22.36 4.59
C PHE A 4 30.89 22.69 5.71
N ARG A 5 29.62 22.29 5.54
CA ARG A 5 28.62 22.35 6.61
C ARG A 5 28.95 21.32 7.69
N GLN A 6 28.71 21.66 8.96
CA GLN A 6 28.83 20.72 10.07
C GLN A 6 27.80 19.59 9.91
N VAL A 7 28.23 18.35 10.12
CA VAL A 7 27.36 17.16 10.10
C VAL A 7 26.99 16.82 11.54
N ASP A 8 25.93 17.44 12.05
CA ASP A 8 25.39 17.18 13.38
C ASP A 8 24.12 16.33 13.30
N ARG A 9 24.12 15.18 13.97
CA ARG A 9 22.99 14.23 14.04
C ARG A 9 22.34 14.20 15.42
N GLU A 10 22.92 14.88 16.41
CA GLU A 10 22.47 14.89 17.81
C GLU A 10 21.64 16.14 18.13
N THR A 11 21.76 17.20 17.32
CA THR A 11 20.87 18.37 17.43
C THR A 11 19.40 17.94 17.29
N GLY A 12 18.65 18.07 18.39
CA GLY A 12 17.22 17.86 18.43
C GLY A 12 16.42 19.03 17.87
N PHE A 13 15.16 18.78 17.53
CA PHE A 13 14.20 19.85 17.23
C PHE A 13 13.81 20.59 18.51
N LEU A 14 13.52 21.89 18.38
CA LEU A 14 13.05 22.71 19.50
C LEU A 14 11.66 22.27 19.99
N LEU A 15 10.79 21.85 19.07
CA LEU A 15 9.46 21.27 19.31
C LEU A 15 9.31 20.00 18.45
N PRO A 16 8.53 19.01 18.88
CA PRO A 16 8.24 17.85 18.05
C PRO A 16 7.60 18.29 16.72
N PRO A 17 8.18 17.95 15.55
CA PRO A 17 7.58 18.28 14.27
C PRO A 17 6.29 17.49 14.07
N SER A 18 5.32 18.06 13.35
CA SER A 18 4.18 17.30 12.87
C SER A 18 4.64 16.28 11.82
N VAL A 19 3.98 15.13 11.76
CA VAL A 19 4.16 14.17 10.66
C VAL A 19 3.88 14.84 9.31
N GLU A 20 2.99 15.83 9.32
CA GLU A 20 2.68 16.65 8.17
C GLU A 20 3.91 17.42 7.66
N ASP A 21 4.77 17.92 8.54
CA ASP A 21 5.91 18.75 8.14
C ASP A 21 7.00 17.97 7.40
N TRP A 22 6.94 16.63 7.42
CA TRP A 22 8.01 15.80 6.85
C TRP A 22 7.96 15.67 5.33
N LEU A 23 6.82 15.99 4.71
CA LEU A 23 6.62 15.84 3.27
C LEU A 23 6.39 17.18 2.57
N PRO A 24 7.00 17.42 1.39
CA PRO A 24 6.64 18.53 0.53
C PRO A 24 5.13 18.53 0.20
N GLU A 25 4.55 19.70 -0.02
CA GLU A 25 3.10 19.85 -0.30
C GLU A 25 2.63 19.01 -1.48
N ARG A 26 3.44 18.91 -2.54
CA ARG A 26 3.11 18.18 -3.78
C ARG A 26 3.60 16.73 -3.78
N HIS A 27 3.82 16.12 -2.62
CA HIS A 27 4.29 14.76 -2.51
C HIS A 27 3.18 13.73 -2.79
N LEU A 28 3.48 12.66 -3.53
CA LEU A 28 2.51 11.62 -3.93
C LEU A 28 1.76 11.00 -2.73
N ALA A 29 2.45 10.78 -1.61
CA ALA A 29 1.83 10.23 -0.40
C ALA A 29 0.71 11.12 0.18
N ARG A 30 0.85 12.46 0.09
CA ARG A 30 -0.22 13.39 0.50
C ARG A 30 -1.43 13.25 -0.38
N PHE A 31 -1.19 13.21 -1.70
CA PHE A 31 -2.23 12.99 -2.69
C PHE A 31 -2.98 11.67 -2.45
N VAL A 32 -2.27 10.57 -2.15
CA VAL A 32 -2.93 9.28 -1.85
C VAL A 32 -3.84 9.39 -0.63
N VAL A 33 -3.40 10.06 0.45
CA VAL A 33 -4.24 10.27 1.65
C VAL A 33 -5.46 11.12 1.30
N GLU A 34 -5.28 12.24 0.61
CA GLU A 34 -6.37 13.14 0.17
C GLU A 34 -7.43 12.42 -0.66
N VAL A 35 -7.00 11.52 -1.56
CA VAL A 35 -7.93 10.75 -2.39
C VAL A 35 -8.67 9.71 -1.55
N ILE A 36 -7.98 9.02 -0.63
CA ILE A 36 -8.59 8.01 0.23
C ILE A 36 -9.60 8.61 1.19
N ASP A 37 -9.34 9.81 1.71
CA ASP A 37 -10.26 10.53 2.60
C ASP A 37 -11.59 10.91 1.92
N GLN A 38 -11.62 10.93 0.58
CA GLN A 38 -12.82 11.16 -0.22
C GLN A 38 -13.62 9.87 -0.52
N LEU A 39 -13.07 8.68 -0.22
CA LEU A 39 -13.72 7.40 -0.50
C LEU A 39 -14.70 7.01 0.61
N ASP A 40 -15.81 6.38 0.23
CA ASP A 40 -16.70 5.75 1.22
C ASP A 40 -16.12 4.42 1.70
N LEU A 41 -15.51 4.44 2.89
CA LEU A 41 -14.95 3.27 3.55
C LEU A 41 -15.92 2.64 4.58
N SER A 42 -17.18 3.10 4.64
CA SER A 42 -18.14 2.70 5.68
C SER A 42 -18.34 1.19 5.77
N ALA A 43 -18.37 0.50 4.62
CA ALA A 43 -18.50 -0.96 4.58
C ALA A 43 -17.32 -1.66 5.25
N MET A 44 -16.09 -1.21 4.98
CA MET A 44 -14.88 -1.76 5.60
C MET A 44 -14.86 -1.48 7.10
N VAL A 45 -15.21 -0.26 7.52
CA VAL A 45 -15.25 0.13 8.95
C VAL A 45 -16.26 -0.72 9.71
N LYS A 46 -17.50 -0.86 9.20
CA LYS A 46 -18.57 -1.65 9.83
C LYS A 46 -18.25 -3.14 9.95
N ALA A 47 -17.35 -3.65 9.12
CA ALA A 47 -16.92 -5.04 9.19
C ALA A 47 -16.09 -5.33 10.47
N TYR A 48 -15.57 -4.32 11.16
CA TYR A 48 -14.86 -4.48 12.43
C TYR A 48 -15.83 -4.38 13.61
N ARG A 49 -15.80 -5.38 14.50
CA ARG A 49 -16.68 -5.46 15.68
C ARG A 49 -16.32 -4.46 16.79
N GLY A 50 -15.15 -3.83 16.74
CA GLY A 50 -14.69 -2.90 17.77
C GLY A 50 -14.32 -3.53 19.11
N SER A 51 -14.03 -4.84 19.16
CA SER A 51 -13.65 -5.56 20.38
C SER A 51 -12.17 -5.99 20.35
N GLY A 52 -11.51 -6.00 21.51
CA GLY A 52 -10.10 -6.38 21.63
C GLY A 52 -9.18 -5.16 21.51
N SER A 53 -7.98 -5.36 20.96
CA SER A 53 -7.06 -4.26 20.65
C SER A 53 -7.65 -3.34 19.57
N ALA A 54 -7.31 -2.05 19.66
CA ALA A 54 -7.72 -1.06 18.67
C ALA A 54 -7.24 -1.49 17.27
N SER A 55 -8.17 -1.55 16.32
CA SER A 55 -7.85 -1.86 14.93
C SER A 55 -7.41 -0.61 14.20
N TYR A 56 -6.45 -0.74 13.29
CA TYR A 56 -6.11 0.34 12.36
C TYR A 56 -7.32 0.71 11.50
N HIS A 57 -7.49 2.00 11.26
CA HIS A 57 -8.55 2.49 10.38
C HIS A 57 -8.32 1.99 8.93
N PRO A 58 -9.38 1.58 8.20
CA PRO A 58 -9.24 1.11 6.82
C PRO A 58 -8.54 2.10 5.88
N SER A 59 -8.65 3.41 6.12
CA SER A 59 -7.95 4.43 5.30
C SER A 59 -6.43 4.29 5.37
N VAL A 60 -5.88 3.99 6.54
CA VAL A 60 -4.43 3.78 6.74
C VAL A 60 -3.96 2.56 5.96
N LEU A 61 -4.64 1.43 6.14
CA LEU A 61 -4.25 0.17 5.50
C LEU A 61 -4.45 0.24 3.98
N LEU A 62 -5.54 0.86 3.51
CA LEU A 62 -5.76 1.11 2.08
C LEU A 62 -4.68 2.05 1.51
N GLY A 63 -4.31 3.11 2.23
CA GLY A 63 -3.26 4.05 1.83
C GLY A 63 -1.91 3.38 1.65
N LEU A 64 -1.52 2.52 2.59
CA LEU A 64 -0.29 1.75 2.50
C LEU A 64 -0.28 0.84 1.26
N LEU A 65 -1.41 0.21 0.94
CA LEU A 65 -1.53 -0.63 -0.25
C LEU A 65 -1.48 0.19 -1.54
N VAL A 66 -2.28 1.26 -1.64
CA VAL A 66 -2.35 2.12 -2.84
C VAL A 66 -1.00 2.77 -3.12
N TYR A 67 -0.40 3.41 -2.13
CA TYR A 67 0.91 4.03 -2.28
C TYR A 67 1.99 2.99 -2.56
N GLY A 68 1.96 1.87 -1.84
CA GLY A 68 2.86 0.74 -2.09
C GLY A 68 2.81 0.26 -3.53
N TYR A 69 1.61 0.09 -4.10
CA TYR A 69 1.45 -0.33 -5.50
C TYR A 69 1.94 0.74 -6.48
N ALA A 70 1.66 2.01 -6.20
CA ALA A 70 2.15 3.13 -7.02
C ALA A 70 3.68 3.24 -7.02
N THR A 71 4.35 2.81 -5.94
CA THR A 71 5.83 2.90 -5.81
C THR A 71 6.54 1.54 -5.92
N GLY A 72 5.86 0.46 -6.31
CA GLY A 72 6.47 -0.86 -6.51
C GLY A 72 6.77 -1.67 -5.24
N VAL A 73 6.16 -1.32 -4.10
CA VAL A 73 6.28 -2.00 -2.80
C VAL A 73 5.05 -2.89 -2.57
N PHE A 74 5.08 -4.13 -3.07
CA PHE A 74 3.90 -5.02 -3.06
C PHE A 74 3.79 -5.92 -1.82
N SER A 75 4.93 -6.33 -1.25
CA SER A 75 4.96 -7.31 -0.14
C SER A 75 4.53 -6.67 1.17
N SER A 76 3.63 -7.31 1.93
CA SER A 76 3.23 -6.82 3.27
C SER A 76 4.43 -6.64 4.20
N ARG A 77 5.45 -7.51 4.13
CA ARG A 77 6.69 -7.35 4.91
C ARG A 77 7.50 -6.13 4.48
N LYS A 78 7.52 -5.84 3.18
CA LYS A 78 8.19 -4.62 2.68
C LYS A 78 7.40 -3.36 3.07
N LEU A 79 6.07 -3.42 3.10
CA LEU A 79 5.21 -2.32 3.56
C LEU A 79 5.40 -2.03 5.05
N GLU A 80 5.40 -3.07 5.89
CA GLU A 80 5.72 -2.94 7.32
C GLU A 80 7.09 -2.29 7.50
N ARG A 81 8.13 -2.80 6.84
CA ARG A 81 9.47 -2.21 6.91
C ARG A 81 9.50 -0.76 6.43
N ALA A 82 8.80 -0.45 5.35
CA ALA A 82 8.72 0.90 4.82
C ALA A 82 8.05 1.87 5.80
N SER A 83 7.12 1.39 6.64
CA SER A 83 6.53 2.20 7.70
C SER A 83 7.57 2.67 8.73
N TYR A 84 8.75 2.05 8.84
CA TYR A 84 9.86 2.54 9.67
C TYR A 84 10.85 3.39 8.86
N ASP A 85 11.23 2.88 7.68
CA ASP A 85 12.38 3.39 6.93
C ASP A 85 12.03 4.60 6.03
N SER A 86 10.75 4.81 5.70
CA SER A 86 10.32 5.82 4.74
C SER A 86 9.35 6.83 5.34
N VAL A 87 9.73 8.11 5.25
CA VAL A 87 8.91 9.25 5.66
C VAL A 87 7.52 9.23 4.98
N ALA A 88 7.47 8.83 3.71
CA ALA A 88 6.21 8.79 2.96
C ALA A 88 5.24 7.74 3.51
N PHE A 89 5.73 6.54 3.84
CA PHE A 89 4.91 5.50 4.44
C PHE A 89 4.54 5.83 5.88
N ARG A 90 5.45 6.47 6.64
CA ARG A 90 5.16 6.99 7.97
C ARG A 90 4.04 8.03 7.96
N PHE A 91 4.05 8.93 6.98
CA PHE A 91 2.97 9.91 6.81
C PHE A 91 1.61 9.22 6.61
N ILE A 92 1.54 8.26 5.69
CA ILE A 92 0.31 7.51 5.41
C ILE A 92 -0.17 6.71 6.62
N ALA A 93 0.77 6.14 7.37
CA ALA A 93 0.48 5.38 8.58
C ALA A 93 0.22 6.24 9.81
N ALA A 94 0.16 7.57 9.69
CA ALA A 94 0.07 8.50 10.82
C ALA A 94 1.15 8.24 11.90
N ASN A 95 2.34 7.84 11.46
CA ASN A 95 3.49 7.44 12.26
C ASN A 95 3.29 6.17 13.12
N ASP A 96 2.27 5.35 12.82
CA ASP A 96 2.16 3.98 13.31
C ASP A 96 2.85 2.97 12.39
N HIS A 97 2.94 1.72 12.86
CA HIS A 97 3.63 0.63 12.17
C HIS A 97 2.77 -0.65 12.12
N PRO A 98 1.76 -0.72 11.24
CA PRO A 98 0.98 -1.95 11.04
C PRO A 98 1.90 -3.10 10.62
N ASP A 99 1.81 -4.23 11.32
CA ASP A 99 2.60 -5.41 10.98
C ASP A 99 2.14 -6.06 9.66
N HIS A 100 3.02 -6.88 9.07
CA HIS A 100 2.74 -7.54 7.81
C HIS A 100 1.51 -8.45 7.85
N ASP A 101 1.19 -9.03 9.00
CA ASP A 101 0.05 -9.93 9.16
C ASP A 101 -1.27 -9.14 9.12
N THR A 102 -1.31 -7.98 9.76
CA THR A 102 -2.41 -7.02 9.73
C THR A 102 -2.65 -6.54 8.30
N ILE A 103 -1.59 -6.11 7.60
CA ILE A 103 -1.67 -5.66 6.20
C ILE A 103 -2.14 -6.80 5.29
N ALA A 104 -1.60 -8.01 5.48
CA ALA A 104 -1.97 -9.19 4.69
C ALA A 104 -3.42 -9.61 4.95
N ALA A 105 -3.87 -9.59 6.20
CA ALA A 105 -5.23 -9.93 6.59
C ALA A 105 -6.23 -8.93 6.02
N PHE A 106 -5.97 -7.62 6.12
CA PHE A 106 -6.79 -6.58 5.52
C PHE A 106 -6.94 -6.76 4.01
N ARG A 107 -5.81 -6.96 3.32
CA ARG A 107 -5.78 -7.19 1.87
C ARG A 107 -6.59 -8.42 1.44
N ARG A 108 -6.45 -9.53 2.16
CA ARG A 108 -7.20 -10.76 1.88
C ARG A 108 -8.69 -10.59 2.11
N ARG A 109 -9.03 -9.89 3.20
CA ARG A 109 -10.41 -9.71 3.65
C ARG A 109 -11.22 -8.85 2.70
N PHE A 110 -10.62 -7.78 2.16
CA PHE A 110 -11.33 -6.77 1.38
C PHE A 110 -10.84 -6.69 -0.07
N VAL A 111 -10.36 -7.80 -0.64
CA VAL A 111 -9.76 -7.78 -1.98
C VAL A 111 -10.72 -7.23 -3.05
N GLY A 112 -12.01 -7.57 -2.98
CA GLY A 112 -13.01 -7.09 -3.96
C GLY A 112 -13.34 -5.61 -3.79
N GLU A 113 -13.44 -5.13 -2.56
CA GLU A 113 -13.64 -3.72 -2.27
C GLU A 113 -12.40 -2.89 -2.63
N ILE A 114 -11.19 -3.40 -2.35
CA ILE A 114 -9.94 -2.76 -2.75
C ILE A 114 -9.86 -2.62 -4.27
N GLU A 115 -10.22 -3.65 -5.04
CA GLU A 115 -10.25 -3.58 -6.51
C GLU A 115 -11.18 -2.45 -7.00
N THR A 116 -12.39 -2.39 -6.43
CA THR A 116 -13.37 -1.35 -6.78
C THR A 116 -12.88 0.05 -6.41
N LEU A 117 -12.37 0.22 -5.18
CA LEU A 117 -11.87 1.50 -4.68
C LEU A 117 -10.61 1.96 -5.43
N PHE A 118 -9.77 1.03 -5.89
CA PHE A 118 -8.58 1.36 -6.66
C PHE A 118 -8.94 2.04 -7.99
N VAL A 119 -10.03 1.62 -8.64
CA VAL A 119 -10.55 2.34 -9.81
C VAL A 119 -11.00 3.75 -9.42
N GLY A 120 -11.68 3.89 -8.28
CA GLY A 120 -12.06 5.20 -7.73
C GLY A 120 -10.86 6.13 -7.50
N VAL A 121 -9.76 5.61 -6.96
CA VAL A 121 -8.49 6.35 -6.78
C VAL A 121 -7.99 6.88 -8.13
N LEU A 122 -8.00 6.07 -9.18
CA LEU A 122 -7.54 6.48 -10.52
C LEU A 122 -8.45 7.55 -11.15
N VAL A 123 -9.77 7.44 -10.95
CA VAL A 123 -10.73 8.44 -11.42
C VAL A 123 -10.49 9.79 -10.74
N LEU A 124 -10.38 9.81 -9.41
CA LEU A 124 -10.10 11.03 -8.65
C LEU A 124 -8.73 11.63 -9.02
N ALA A 125 -7.71 10.79 -9.24
CA ALA A 125 -6.40 11.24 -9.73
C ALA A 125 -6.46 11.94 -11.09
N ARG A 126 -7.32 11.46 -11.98
CA ARG A 126 -7.57 12.09 -13.28
C ARG A 126 -8.31 13.42 -13.11
N GLU A 127 -9.35 13.47 -12.29
CA GLU A 127 -10.14 14.69 -12.06
C GLU A 127 -9.30 15.81 -11.45
N MET A 128 -8.37 15.47 -10.55
CA MET A 128 -7.41 16.40 -9.96
C MET A 128 -6.28 16.82 -10.92
N GLY A 129 -6.28 16.35 -12.16
CA GLY A 129 -5.26 16.67 -13.18
C GLY A 129 -3.88 16.08 -12.90
N MET A 130 -3.79 15.10 -11.99
CA MET A 130 -2.53 14.51 -11.52
C MET A 130 -2.13 13.26 -12.30
N LEU A 131 -3.04 12.66 -13.07
CA LEU A 131 -2.80 11.44 -13.82
C LEU A 131 -2.69 11.73 -15.33
N GLN A 132 -1.47 11.61 -15.88
CA GLN A 132 -1.32 11.36 -17.32
C GLN A 132 -1.41 9.86 -17.57
N LEU A 133 -2.59 9.38 -17.96
CA LEU A 133 -2.78 8.03 -18.47
C LEU A 133 -2.03 7.92 -19.81
N GLY A 134 -0.78 7.45 -19.77
CA GLY A 134 -0.06 7.02 -20.96
C GLY A 134 -0.71 5.78 -21.59
N THR A 135 -0.26 5.40 -22.79
CA THR A 135 -0.66 4.14 -23.42
C THR A 135 -0.12 2.96 -22.61
N VAL A 136 -1.01 2.21 -21.96
CA VAL A 136 -0.64 1.01 -21.19
C VAL A 136 -0.65 -0.19 -22.14
N ALA A 137 0.52 -0.77 -22.40
CA ALA A 137 0.64 -2.07 -23.04
C ALA A 137 0.91 -3.12 -21.96
N LEU A 138 -0.01 -4.08 -21.83
CA LEU A 138 0.17 -5.25 -20.97
C LEU A 138 0.86 -6.34 -21.78
N ASP A 139 2.17 -6.47 -21.65
CA ASP A 139 2.91 -7.63 -22.16
C ASP A 139 3.11 -8.65 -21.04
N GLY A 140 2.42 -9.78 -21.14
CA GLY A 140 2.45 -10.83 -20.13
C GLY A 140 3.54 -11.86 -20.44
N THR A 141 4.67 -11.81 -19.73
CA THR A 141 5.68 -12.87 -19.82
C THR A 141 5.21 -14.10 -19.04
N LYS A 142 4.95 -15.21 -19.75
CA LYS A 142 4.73 -16.51 -19.10
C LYS A 142 6.05 -17.02 -18.52
N ILE A 143 6.16 -17.00 -17.19
CA ILE A 143 7.31 -17.60 -16.49
C ILE A 143 6.98 -19.05 -16.18
N HIS A 144 7.85 -19.96 -16.61
CA HIS A 144 7.74 -21.37 -16.21
C HIS A 144 7.98 -21.49 -14.71
N ALA A 145 7.02 -22.11 -14.00
CA ALA A 145 7.21 -22.48 -12.62
C ALA A 145 8.41 -23.43 -12.49
N ASN A 146 9.19 -23.31 -11.40
CA ASN A 146 10.23 -24.28 -11.03
C ASN A 146 9.59 -25.57 -10.48
N ALA A 147 8.68 -26.16 -11.26
CA ALA A 147 7.97 -27.38 -10.95
C ALA A 147 8.60 -28.53 -11.74
N SER A 148 8.78 -29.69 -11.09
CA SER A 148 9.24 -30.90 -11.77
C SER A 148 8.28 -31.25 -12.91
N ARG A 149 8.82 -31.48 -14.13
CA ARG A 149 8.04 -31.96 -15.28
C ARG A 149 7.36 -33.31 -15.00
N HIS A 150 7.90 -34.08 -14.05
CA HIS A 150 7.34 -35.36 -13.61
C HIS A 150 6.17 -35.20 -12.63
N SER A 151 5.95 -34.01 -12.09
CA SER A 151 4.85 -33.68 -11.17
C SER A 151 3.85 -32.69 -11.80
N ALA A 152 4.06 -32.32 -13.06
CA ALA A 152 3.18 -31.42 -13.79
C ALA A 152 1.91 -32.17 -14.19
N LEU A 153 0.81 -31.90 -13.49
CA LEU A 153 -0.51 -32.36 -13.89
C LEU A 153 -1.07 -31.49 -15.02
N SER A 154 -1.64 -32.13 -16.03
CA SER A 154 -2.44 -31.42 -17.03
C SER A 154 -3.78 -31.00 -16.43
N TYR A 155 -4.33 -29.88 -16.90
CA TYR A 155 -5.62 -29.36 -16.43
C TYR A 155 -6.74 -30.42 -16.55
N GLY A 156 -6.78 -31.15 -17.67
CA GLY A 156 -7.76 -32.22 -17.86
C GLY A 156 -7.62 -33.37 -16.85
N HIS A 157 -6.39 -33.68 -16.41
CA HIS A 157 -6.16 -34.71 -15.40
C HIS A 157 -6.48 -34.21 -13.99
N ALA A 158 -6.22 -32.93 -13.69
CA ALA A 158 -6.61 -32.31 -12.43
C ALA A 158 -8.14 -32.30 -12.25
N SER A 159 -8.89 -31.97 -13.30
CA SER A 159 -10.37 -32.01 -13.27
C SER A 159 -10.94 -33.42 -13.09
N GLN A 160 -10.23 -34.46 -13.53
CA GLN A 160 -10.64 -35.85 -13.29
C GLN A 160 -10.43 -36.28 -11.83
N ILE A 161 -9.39 -35.77 -11.17
CA ILE A 161 -9.11 -36.03 -9.75
C ILE A 161 -10.10 -35.27 -8.86
N GLU A 162 -10.46 -34.03 -9.20
CA GLU A 162 -11.47 -33.26 -8.45
C GLU A 162 -12.90 -33.85 -8.54
N ALA A 163 -13.17 -34.67 -9.55
CA ALA A 163 -14.45 -35.31 -9.76
C ALA A 163 -14.61 -36.68 -9.05
N GLN A 164 -13.56 -37.16 -8.36
CA GLN A 164 -13.59 -38.38 -7.53
C GLN A 164 -13.85 -38.06 -6.06
#